data_AF-G9YJB9-F1
#
_entry.id   AF-G9YJB9-F1
#
_cell.length_a   1.000
_cell.length_b   1.000
_cell.length_c   1.000
_cell.angle_alpha   90.00
_cell.angle_beta   90.00
_cell.angle_gamma   90.00
#
_symmetry.space_group_name_H-M   'P 1'
#
loop_
_entity.id
_entity.type
_entity.pdbx_description
1 polymer ?
#
loop_
_entity_poly.entity_id
_entity_poly.type
_entity_poly.pdbx_seq_one_letter_code
_entity_poly.pdbx_strand_id
1 'polypeptide(L)'
;MSRHRQRHRDYDISDPQRDLHLQIGIFLWTLLLMIILLTGFFFQTPVTVSATVGGVLLFSTIALYIKFKRFYTLRDRGQRTWCAVIALYISFILTSGCLYVYGQTEVLTWDYGLVFLFGFLFFTDMAYKSLSRTMVVGNKRVRQNRH
;
A
#
# COMPACT_ATOMS: atom_id res chain seq x y z
N MET A 1 -5.43 28.11 27.75
CA MET A 1 -5.36 27.90 26.29
C MET A 1 -3.98 27.42 25.80
N SER A 2 -3.25 26.60 26.59
CA SER A 2 -1.83 26.25 26.38
C SER A 2 -1.56 24.77 26.10
N ARG A 3 -2.47 23.84 26.47
CA ARG A 3 -2.30 22.39 26.25
C ARG A 3 -2.37 21.95 24.78
N HIS A 4 -3.09 22.69 23.93
CA HIS A 4 -3.22 22.37 22.51
C HIS A 4 -1.96 22.72 21.68
N ARG A 5 -1.22 23.76 22.08
CA ARG A 5 0.03 24.16 21.42
C ARG A 5 1.19 23.24 21.78
N GLN A 6 1.25 22.74 23.01
CA GLN A 6 2.27 21.77 23.43
C GLN A 6 2.13 20.42 22.72
N ARG A 7 0.91 19.90 22.57
CA ARG A 7 0.70 18.67 21.77
C ARG A 7 1.18 18.78 20.32
N HIS A 8 1.13 19.97 19.73
CA HIS A 8 1.62 20.19 18.37
C HIS A 8 3.14 20.27 18.29
N ARG A 9 3.80 20.72 19.37
CA ARG A 9 5.25 20.90 19.45
C ARG A 9 5.97 19.61 19.87
N ASP A 10 5.39 18.82 20.78
CA ASP A 10 5.93 17.52 21.17
C ASP A 10 5.79 16.46 20.06
N TYR A 11 4.81 16.63 19.17
CA TYR A 11 4.62 15.73 18.02
C TYR A 11 5.52 16.03 16.82
N ASP A 12 6.09 17.23 16.72
CA ASP A 12 7.08 17.57 15.70
C ASP A 12 8.43 16.86 15.96
N ILE A 13 8.62 16.38 17.21
CA ILE A 13 9.74 15.56 17.68
C ILE A 13 9.35 14.05 17.67
N SER A 14 8.34 13.65 16.89
CA SER A 14 8.14 12.23 16.61
C SER A 14 9.16 11.79 15.56
N ASP A 15 10.13 10.99 16.01
CA ASP A 15 11.31 10.57 15.25
C ASP A 15 10.99 10.26 13.78
N PRO A 16 11.51 11.05 12.82
CA PRO A 16 11.35 10.73 11.41
C PRO A 16 11.86 9.31 11.09
N GLN A 17 12.79 8.75 11.86
CA GLN A 17 13.17 7.35 11.68
C GLN A 17 12.04 6.37 12.03
N ARG A 18 11.26 6.62 13.09
CA ARG A 18 10.16 5.74 13.50
C ARG A 18 9.03 5.71 12.47
N ASP A 19 8.70 6.87 11.91
CA ASP A 19 7.69 6.98 10.85
C ASP A 19 8.12 6.33 9.54
N LEU A 20 9.43 6.36 9.24
CA LEU A 20 9.98 5.65 8.09
C LEU A 20 9.88 4.14 8.26
N HIS A 21 10.25 3.62 9.44
CA HIS A 21 10.11 2.19 9.75
C HIS A 21 8.65 1.74 9.69
N LEU A 22 7.72 2.57 10.16
CA LEU A 22 6.29 2.28 10.09
C LEU A 22 5.77 2.24 8.64
N GLN A 23 6.18 3.20 7.82
CA GLN A 23 5.86 3.24 6.39
C GLN A 23 6.39 1.99 5.66
N ILE A 24 7.67 1.66 5.87
CA ILE A 24 8.30 0.48 5.27
C ILE A 24 7.61 -0.79 5.75
N GLY A 25 7.34 -0.91 7.05
CA GLY A 25 6.68 -2.08 7.64
C GLY A 25 5.28 -2.30 7.09
N ILE A 26 4.46 -1.25 6.98
CA ILE A 26 3.11 -1.35 6.38
C ILE A 26 3.21 -1.78 4.93
N PHE A 27 4.06 -1.12 4.14
CA PHE A 27 4.22 -1.43 2.72
C PHE A 27 4.68 -2.88 2.50
N LEU A 28 5.74 -3.31 3.21
CA LEU A 28 6.26 -4.67 3.11
C LEU A 28 5.24 -5.71 3.55
N TRP A 29 4.48 -5.43 4.61
CA TRP A 29 3.41 -6.33 5.06
C TRP A 29 2.32 -6.49 4.00
N THR A 30 1.85 -5.37 3.42
CA THR A 30 0.85 -5.41 2.34
C THR A 30 1.39 -6.08 1.09
N LEU A 31 2.64 -5.81 0.71
CA LEU A 31 3.30 -6.41 -0.44
C LEU A 31 3.43 -7.92 -0.28
N LEU A 32 3.87 -8.37 0.90
CA LEU A 32 4.03 -9.79 1.21
C LEU A 32 2.69 -10.54 1.11
N LEU A 33 1.61 -9.99 1.68
CA LEU A 33 0.29 -10.60 1.55
C LEU A 33 -0.21 -10.64 0.09
N MET A 34 0.06 -9.60 -0.70
CA MET A 34 -0.28 -9.59 -2.13
C MET A 34 0.49 -10.65 -2.92
N ILE A 35 1.80 -10.82 -2.64
CA ILE A 35 2.61 -11.86 -3.27
C ILE A 35 2.09 -13.25 -2.90
N ILE A 36 1.78 -13.50 -1.63
CA ILE A 36 1.18 -14.78 -1.18
C ILE A 36 -0.13 -15.04 -1.93
N LEU A 37 -0.99 -14.03 -2.07
CA LEU A 37 -2.25 -14.16 -2.79
C LEU A 37 -2.01 -14.47 -4.27
N LEU A 38 -1.04 -13.81 -4.91
CA LEU A 38 -0.64 -14.04 -6.30
C LEU A 38 -0.08 -15.47 -6.51
N THR A 39 0.73 -15.94 -5.57
CA THR A 39 1.26 -17.32 -5.57
C THR A 39 0.16 -18.35 -5.33
N GLY A 40 -0.87 -18.02 -4.55
CA GLY A 40 -2.07 -18.85 -4.41
C GLY A 40 -2.78 -19.09 -5.74
N PHE A 41 -2.90 -18.06 -6.57
CA PHE A 41 -3.41 -18.22 -7.94
C PHE A 41 -2.52 -19.13 -8.80
N PHE A 42 -1.20 -19.11 -8.60
CA PHE A 42 -0.27 -19.98 -9.33
C PHE A 42 -0.48 -21.46 -9.01
N PHE A 43 -0.66 -21.79 -7.74
CA PHE A 43 -0.90 -23.17 -7.29
C PHE A 43 -2.35 -23.65 -7.48
N GLN A 44 -3.18 -22.88 -8.20
CA GLN A 44 -4.61 -23.16 -8.36
C GLN A 44 -5.30 -23.41 -7.01
N THR A 45 -4.95 -22.62 -5.98
CA THR A 45 -5.52 -22.81 -4.65
C THR A 45 -7.03 -22.67 -4.69
N PRO A 46 -7.77 -23.45 -3.89
CA PRO A 46 -9.22 -23.37 -3.87
C PRO A 46 -9.68 -21.94 -3.55
N VAL A 47 -10.77 -21.52 -4.17
CA VAL A 47 -11.31 -20.15 -4.08
C VAL A 47 -11.51 -19.71 -2.63
N THR A 48 -11.80 -20.65 -1.73
CA THR A 48 -11.92 -20.43 -0.28
C THR A 48 -10.63 -19.92 0.36
N VAL A 49 -9.48 -20.45 -0.03
CA VAL A 49 -8.17 -20.03 0.48
C VAL A 49 -7.83 -18.64 -0.04
N SER A 50 -8.03 -18.37 -1.34
CA SER A 50 -7.85 -17.04 -1.91
C SER A 50 -8.77 -16.00 -1.28
N ALA A 51 -10.04 -16.35 -1.02
CA ALA A 51 -10.99 -15.48 -0.34
C ALA A 51 -10.57 -15.20 1.11
N THR A 52 -10.02 -16.20 1.82
CA THR A 52 -9.54 -16.03 3.20
C THR A 52 -8.34 -15.11 3.26
N VAL A 53 -7.33 -15.32 2.39
CA VAL A 53 -6.13 -14.47 2.33
C VAL A 53 -6.51 -13.05 1.89
N GLY A 54 -7.42 -12.89 0.93
CA GLY A 54 -7.97 -11.59 0.53
C GLY A 54 -8.71 -10.89 1.67
N GLY A 55 -9.50 -11.62 2.45
CA GLY A 55 -10.18 -11.12 3.64
C GLY A 55 -9.20 -10.64 4.72
N VAL A 56 -8.15 -11.42 4.99
CA VAL A 56 -7.06 -11.04 5.92
C VAL A 56 -6.36 -9.78 5.43
N LEU A 57 -6.11 -9.67 4.13
CA LEU A 57 -5.45 -8.51 3.52
C LEU A 57 -6.29 -7.23 3.65
N LEU A 58 -7.60 -7.31 3.39
CA LEU A 58 -8.53 -6.19 3.58
C LEU A 58 -8.67 -5.82 5.06
N PHE A 59 -8.88 -6.81 5.92
CA PHE A 59 -8.99 -6.60 7.36
C PHE A 59 -7.73 -5.97 7.94
N SER A 60 -6.55 -6.47 7.55
CA SER A 60 -5.26 -5.93 7.96
C SER A 60 -5.09 -4.48 7.52
N THR A 61 -5.46 -4.15 6.29
CA THR A 61 -5.38 -2.78 5.77
C THR A 61 -6.33 -1.83 6.50
N ILE A 62 -7.56 -2.27 6.79
CA ILE A 62 -8.54 -1.50 7.57
C ILE A 62 -8.06 -1.31 9.01
N ALA A 63 -7.55 -2.37 9.64
CA ALA A 63 -7.03 -2.32 11.00
C ALA A 63 -5.83 -1.37 11.12
N LEU A 64 -4.90 -1.41 10.15
CA LEU A 64 -3.77 -0.50 10.07
C LEU A 64 -4.23 0.94 9.82
N TYR A 65 -5.23 1.14 8.96
CA TYR A 65 -5.81 2.47 8.71
C TYR A 65 -6.46 3.06 9.96
N ILE A 66 -7.23 2.27 10.71
CA ILE A 66 -7.87 2.71 11.98
C ILE A 66 -6.80 2.99 13.04
N LYS A 67 -5.87 2.06 13.24
CA LYS A 67 -4.80 2.14 14.26
C LYS A 67 -3.88 3.34 14.02
N PHE A 68 -3.59 3.64 12.76
CA PHE A 68 -2.68 4.72 12.36
C PHE A 68 -3.41 5.88 11.66
N LYS A 69 -4.69 6.10 11.95
CA LYS A 69 -5.52 7.15 11.31
C LYS A 69 -4.86 8.53 11.35
N ARG A 70 -4.25 8.90 12.48
CA ARG A 70 -3.52 10.17 12.60
C ARG A 70 -2.28 10.26 11.71
N PHE A 71 -1.55 9.15 11.52
CA PHE A 71 -0.40 9.09 10.63
C PHE A 71 -0.82 9.29 9.16
N TYR A 72 -1.91 8.63 8.75
CA TYR A 72 -2.46 8.74 7.39
C TYR A 72 -3.05 10.13 7.08
N THR A 73 -3.72 10.78 8.04
CA THR A 73 -4.40 12.06 7.80
C THR A 73 -3.49 13.28 7.96
N LEU A 74 -2.52 13.26 8.88
CA LEU A 74 -1.77 14.47 9.28
C LEU A 74 -0.33 14.53 8.79
N ARG A 75 0.19 13.48 8.12
CA ARG A 75 1.61 13.39 7.75
C ARG A 75 1.80 13.12 6.25
N ASP A 76 2.69 13.88 5.60
CA ASP A 76 3.07 13.69 4.19
C ASP A 76 3.53 12.25 3.89
N ARG A 77 4.18 11.61 4.87
CA ARG A 77 4.61 10.20 4.76
C ARG A 77 3.44 9.21 4.81
N GLY A 78 2.40 9.52 5.57
CA GLY A 78 1.16 8.74 5.58
C GLY A 78 0.42 8.80 4.25
N GLN A 79 0.37 9.98 3.63
CA GLN A 79 -0.20 10.14 2.28
C GLN A 79 0.57 9.33 1.22
N ARG A 80 1.92 9.36 1.28
CA ARG A 80 2.76 8.53 0.40
C ARG A 80 2.55 7.04 0.63
N THR A 81 2.38 6.63 1.90
CA THR A 81 2.11 5.23 2.26
C THR A 81 0.75 4.78 1.71
N TRP A 82 -0.30 5.60 1.86
CA TRP A 82 -1.63 5.30 1.34
C TRP A 82 -1.65 5.25 -0.20
N CYS A 83 -0.93 6.17 -0.85
CA CYS A 83 -0.74 6.15 -2.29
C CYS A 83 -0.06 4.86 -2.76
N ALA A 84 1.00 4.41 -2.08
CA ALA A 84 1.68 3.16 -2.38
C ALA A 84 0.78 1.93 -2.16
N VAL A 85 -0.02 1.92 -1.09
CA VAL A 85 -1.00 0.86 -0.85
C VAL A 85 -2.07 0.81 -1.94
N ILE A 86 -2.64 1.95 -2.33
CA ILE A 86 -3.60 2.01 -3.44
C ILE A 86 -2.98 1.51 -4.75
N ALA A 87 -1.74 1.93 -5.04
CA ALA A 87 -1.01 1.46 -6.22
C ALA A 87 -0.87 -0.07 -6.21
N LEU A 88 -0.48 -0.67 -5.06
CA LEU A 88 -0.42 -2.12 -4.90
C LEU A 88 -1.76 -2.80 -5.18
N TYR A 89 -2.88 -2.27 -4.68
CA TYR A 89 -4.21 -2.83 -4.94
C TYR A 89 -4.60 -2.77 -6.42
N ILE A 90 -4.38 -1.63 -7.09
CA ILE A 90 -4.70 -1.47 -8.51
C ILE A 90 -3.88 -2.46 -9.34
N SER A 91 -2.59 -2.55 -9.07
CA SER A 91 -1.68 -3.46 -9.77
C SER A 91 -2.01 -4.93 -9.50
N PHE A 92 -2.43 -5.25 -8.27
CA PHE A 92 -2.87 -6.60 -7.92
C PHE A 92 -4.12 -7.01 -8.71
N ILE A 93 -5.14 -6.13 -8.78
CA ILE A 93 -6.38 -6.38 -9.52
C ILE A 93 -6.08 -6.58 -11.01
N LEU A 94 -5.26 -5.70 -11.60
CA LEU A 94 -4.86 -5.81 -13.00
C LEU A 94 -4.10 -7.12 -13.27
N THR A 95 -3.10 -7.43 -12.45
CA THR A 95 -2.30 -8.66 -12.63
C THR A 95 -3.16 -9.91 -12.46
N SER A 96 -4.05 -9.94 -11.47
CA SER A 96 -4.97 -11.06 -11.25
C SER A 96 -5.97 -11.21 -12.40
N GLY A 97 -6.46 -10.11 -12.97
CA GLY A 97 -7.31 -10.12 -14.15
C GLY A 97 -6.58 -10.68 -15.38
N CYS A 98 -5.34 -10.25 -15.62
CA CYS A 98 -4.50 -10.82 -16.69
C CYS A 98 -4.22 -12.30 -16.47
N LEU A 99 -3.92 -12.70 -15.24
CA LEU A 99 -3.67 -14.08 -14.86
C LEU A 99 -4.90 -14.97 -15.06
N TYR A 100 -6.08 -14.46 -14.70
CA TYR A 100 -7.34 -15.14 -14.92
C TYR A 100 -7.63 -15.38 -16.40
N VAL A 101 -7.45 -14.35 -17.25
CA VAL A 101 -7.64 -14.48 -18.70
C VAL A 101 -6.63 -15.46 -19.31
N TYR A 102 -5.36 -15.37 -18.91
CA TYR A 102 -4.30 -16.24 -19.40
C TYR A 102 -4.50 -17.71 -18.98
N GLY A 103 -4.96 -17.94 -17.74
CA GLY A 103 -5.26 -19.27 -17.23
C GLY A 103 -6.45 -19.97 -17.91
N GLN A 104 -7.26 -19.25 -18.70
CA GLN A 104 -8.29 -19.88 -19.54
C GLN A 104 -7.72 -20.46 -20.84
N THR A 105 -6.57 -19.94 -21.30
CA THR A 105 -5.98 -20.29 -22.60
C THR A 105 -4.79 -21.23 -22.46
N GLU A 106 -3.98 -21.08 -21.42
CA GLU A 106 -2.72 -21.83 -21.26
C GLU A 106 -2.47 -22.26 -19.81
N VAL A 107 -1.64 -23.29 -19.63
CA VAL A 107 -1.20 -23.75 -18.31
C VAL A 107 -0.10 -22.83 -17.82
N LEU A 108 -0.26 -22.33 -16.60
CA LEU A 108 0.68 -21.41 -15.99
C LEU A 108 1.99 -22.13 -15.59
N THR A 109 3.06 -21.89 -16.34
CA THR A 109 4.41 -22.41 -16.01
C THR A 109 5.17 -21.43 -15.12
N TRP A 110 6.23 -21.92 -14.47
CA TRP A 110 7.08 -21.12 -13.59
C TRP A 110 7.66 -19.87 -14.27
N ASP A 111 8.00 -19.96 -15.55
CA ASP A 111 8.52 -18.83 -16.33
C ASP A 111 7.48 -17.72 -16.48
N TYR A 112 6.24 -18.08 -16.80
CA TYR A 112 5.13 -17.12 -16.85
C TYR A 112 4.79 -16.55 -15.48
N GLY A 113 4.90 -17.35 -14.41
CA GLY A 113 4.72 -16.87 -13.03
C GLY A 113 5.66 -15.71 -12.67
N LEU A 114 6.93 -15.80 -13.09
CA LEU A 114 7.90 -14.72 -12.91
C LEU A 114 7.56 -13.49 -13.76
N VAL A 115 7.07 -13.67 -14.98
CA VAL A 115 6.61 -12.57 -15.84
C VAL A 115 5.43 -11.82 -15.20
N PHE A 116 4.45 -12.55 -14.62
CA PHE A 116 3.34 -11.93 -13.91
C PHE A 116 3.78 -11.22 -12.62
N LEU A 117 4.73 -11.78 -11.87
CA LEU A 117 5.30 -11.12 -10.69
C LEU A 117 6.05 -9.83 -11.07
N PHE A 118 6.84 -9.87 -12.15
CA PHE A 118 7.52 -8.70 -12.68
C PHE A 118 6.51 -7.65 -13.16
N GLY A 119 5.47 -8.08 -13.90
CA GLY A 119 4.37 -7.22 -14.33
C GLY A 119 3.68 -6.54 -13.16
N PHE A 120 3.38 -7.27 -12.08
CA PHE A 120 2.80 -6.72 -10.86
C PHE A 120 3.66 -5.62 -10.23
N LEU A 121 4.97 -5.86 -10.07
CA LEU A 121 5.89 -4.87 -9.51
C LEU A 121 6.03 -3.65 -10.43
N PHE A 122 6.11 -3.86 -11.74
CA PHE A 122 6.19 -2.80 -12.73
C PHE A 122 4.93 -1.94 -12.73
N PHE A 123 3.75 -2.55 -12.74
CA PHE A 123 2.48 -1.83 -12.63
C PHE A 123 2.39 -1.06 -11.31
N THR A 124 2.93 -1.62 -10.22
CA THR A 124 2.91 -0.95 -8.91
C THR A 124 3.75 0.32 -8.95
N ASP A 125 4.96 0.27 -9.52
CA ASP A 125 5.81 1.45 -9.69
C ASP A 125 5.16 2.50 -10.60
N MET A 126 4.56 2.08 -11.72
CA MET A 126 3.87 3.00 -12.64
C MET A 126 2.63 3.64 -12.01
N ALA A 127 1.79 2.84 -11.34
CA ALA A 127 0.62 3.33 -10.62
C ALA A 127 1.03 4.29 -9.50
N TYR A 128 2.08 3.98 -8.75
CA TYR A 128 2.63 4.85 -7.72
C TYR A 128 3.15 6.18 -8.30
N LYS A 129 3.94 6.14 -9.38
CA LYS A 129 4.44 7.36 -10.05
C LYS A 129 3.31 8.23 -10.60
N SER A 130 2.24 7.62 -11.09
CA SER A 130 1.05 8.34 -11.56
C SER A 130 0.27 8.98 -10.40
N LEU A 131 -0.06 8.19 -9.38
CA LEU A 131 -0.86 8.64 -8.23
C LEU A 131 -0.10 9.59 -7.31
N SER A 132 1.21 9.43 -7.17
CA SER A 132 2.01 10.29 -6.29
C SER A 132 1.98 11.75 -6.75
N ARG A 133 1.87 12.02 -8.06
CA ARG A 133 1.77 13.38 -8.61
C ARG A 133 0.48 14.10 -8.23
N THR A 134 -0.62 13.37 -8.04
CA THR A 134 -1.95 13.95 -7.74
C THR A 134 -2.28 13.91 -6.25
N MET A 135 -1.80 12.88 -5.55
CA MET A 135 -2.16 12.61 -4.16
C MET A 135 -1.18 13.22 -3.15
N VAL A 136 0.10 13.38 -3.53
CA VAL A 136 1.10 14.02 -2.68
C VAL A 136 1.09 15.51 -2.98
N VAL A 137 0.10 16.21 -2.42
CA VAL A 137 -0.02 17.68 -2.56
C VAL A 137 1.14 18.40 -1.85
N GLY A 138 1.90 17.69 -1.02
CA GLY A 138 2.93 18.26 -0.17
C GLY A 138 2.28 19.11 0.92
N ASN A 139 2.87 19.14 2.10
CA ASN A 139 2.43 20.02 3.16
C ASN A 139 2.27 21.43 2.57
N LYS A 140 1.02 21.95 2.48
CA LYS A 140 0.78 23.39 2.49
C LYS A 140 1.42 23.82 3.80
N ARG A 141 2.71 24.19 3.76
CA ARG A 141 3.37 24.85 4.87
C ARG A 141 2.41 25.97 5.20
N VAL A 142 1.72 25.87 6.32
CA VAL A 142 0.97 26.99 6.87
C VAL A 142 2.03 28.06 6.98
N ARG A 143 2.04 28.97 6.00
CA ARG A 143 2.91 30.13 5.97
C ARG A 143 2.38 30.91 7.16
N GLN A 144 3.01 30.66 8.30
CA GLN A 144 2.74 31.35 9.53
C GLN A 144 3.24 32.75 9.26
N ASN A 145 2.38 33.57 8.65
CA ASN A 145 2.55 35.00 8.53
C ASN A 145 2.68 35.50 9.96
N ARG A 146 3.92 35.64 10.42
CA ARG A 146 4.28 36.61 11.45
C ARG A 146 4.22 37.96 10.75
N HIS A 147 3.08 38.63 10.90
CA HIS A 147 3.04 40.08 10.95
C HIS A 147 2.82 40.47 12.40
#